data_AF-A0A3D0H1I0-F1
#
_entry.id   AF-A0A3D0H1I0-F1
#
_cell.length_a   1.000
_cell.length_b   1.000
_cell.length_c   1.000
_cell.angle_alpha   90.00
_cell.angle_beta   90.00
_cell.angle_gamma   90.00
#
_symmetry.space_group_name_H-M   'P 1'
#
loop_
_entity.id
_entity.type
_entity.pdbx_description
1 polymer ?
#
loop_
_entity_poly.entity_id
_entity_poly.type
_entity_poly.pdbx_seq_one_letter_code
_entity_poly.pdbx_strand_id
1 'polypeptide(L)'
;MLQSAGPPEGLQTNRFSGFRKRSPAVHHLLFWALLWVLIPGVTIGGTAPRTSHEKGGEKAMTASEKMSDLGPILQLVIDLDKLQPYYHADTIVERKPLRILRNEVIPSDVPLKKFGQPVSFISSDQAGGRKVPYLEFTQINMAGETATVTFRYLVEGLAGNVQLHRTPEGWKVESSQITER
;
A
#
# COMPACT_ATOMS: atom_id res chain seq x y z
N MET A 1 -62.07 3.54 35.08
CA MET A 1 -61.84 4.98 34.91
C MET A 1 -60.94 5.17 33.70
N LEU A 2 -61.43 5.87 32.67
CA LEU A 2 -60.74 6.19 31.42
C LEU A 2 -59.96 7.51 31.54
N GLN A 3 -58.72 7.56 31.03
CA GLN A 3 -58.02 8.71 30.44
C GLN A 3 -57.03 8.09 29.43
N SER A 4 -57.11 8.15 28.09
CA SER A 4 -57.47 9.14 27.05
C SER A 4 -56.38 10.17 26.71
N ALA A 5 -55.98 10.15 25.41
CA ALA A 5 -55.25 11.13 24.58
C ALA A 5 -53.78 11.44 24.94
N GLY A 6 -52.79 11.57 24.03
CA GLY A 6 -52.67 11.65 22.57
C GLY A 6 -51.32 12.35 22.20
N PRO A 7 -50.75 12.21 20.97
CA PRO A 7 -49.34 12.49 20.62
C PRO A 7 -49.11 13.86 19.92
N PRO A 8 -47.87 14.21 19.49
CA PRO A 8 -47.52 14.05 18.05
C PRO A 8 -46.04 13.66 17.79
N GLU A 9 -45.78 12.76 16.84
CA GLU A 9 -45.29 13.05 15.47
C GLU A 9 -44.10 14.01 15.36
N GLY A 10 -42.93 13.44 15.03
CA GLY A 10 -41.73 14.16 14.61
C GLY A 10 -41.05 13.43 13.46
N LEU A 11 -41.66 13.48 12.27
CA LEU A 11 -41.02 13.14 11.00
C LEU A 11 -40.12 14.30 10.58
N GLN A 12 -38.80 14.08 10.48
CA GLN A 12 -37.93 14.91 9.67
C GLN A 12 -37.27 14.06 8.58
N THR A 13 -37.90 14.09 7.41
CA THR A 13 -37.29 13.66 6.15
C THR A 13 -36.39 14.77 5.62
N ASN A 14 -35.07 14.61 5.68
CA ASN A 14 -34.17 15.51 4.97
C ASN A 14 -33.86 14.93 3.58
N ARG A 15 -34.66 15.36 2.59
CA ARG A 15 -34.35 15.20 1.16
C ARG A 15 -33.20 16.13 0.81
N PHE A 16 -32.03 15.58 0.48
CA PHE A 16 -31.04 16.31 -0.31
C PHE A 16 -30.97 15.72 -1.71
N SER A 17 -31.72 16.34 -2.62
CA SER A 17 -31.54 16.25 -4.06
C SER A 17 -30.41 17.19 -4.48
N GLY A 18 -29.29 16.62 -4.93
CA GLY A 18 -28.13 17.36 -5.45
C GLY A 18 -27.62 16.75 -6.74
N PHE A 19 -28.43 16.82 -7.78
CA PHE A 19 -28.10 16.44 -9.15
C PHE A 19 -27.12 17.48 -9.73
N ARG A 20 -25.89 17.08 -10.08
CA ARG A 20 -25.09 17.80 -11.10
C ARG A 20 -24.67 16.84 -12.21
N LYS A 21 -25.24 17.15 -13.37
CA LYS A 21 -25.01 16.68 -14.75
C LYS A 21 -23.54 16.77 -15.20
N ARG A 22 -23.15 15.77 -16.02
CA ARG A 22 -22.49 15.81 -17.36
C ARG A 22 -21.18 16.62 -17.46
N SER A 23 -20.08 16.19 -18.07
CA SER A 23 -19.77 15.42 -19.31
C SER A 23 -18.23 15.59 -19.53
N PRO A 24 -17.56 15.21 -20.64
CA PRO A 24 -17.74 14.12 -21.61
C PRO A 24 -16.41 13.35 -21.93
N ALA A 25 -16.58 12.27 -22.70
CA ALA A 25 -15.81 11.81 -23.86
C ALA A 25 -14.26 11.90 -23.94
N VAL A 26 -13.70 10.71 -24.23
CA VAL A 26 -12.84 10.37 -25.38
C VAL A 26 -11.63 11.26 -25.68
N HIS A 27 -10.43 10.67 -25.59
CA HIS A 27 -9.45 10.76 -26.67
C HIS A 27 -8.58 9.50 -26.75
N HIS A 28 -8.65 8.85 -27.90
CA HIS A 28 -7.57 8.05 -28.47
C HIS A 28 -6.31 8.90 -28.67
N LEU A 29 -5.14 8.35 -28.37
CA LEU A 29 -3.86 8.65 -29.03
C LEU A 29 -2.98 7.39 -28.86
N LEU A 30 -2.89 6.57 -29.90
CA LEU A 30 -1.78 6.53 -30.88
C LEU A 30 -0.49 5.98 -30.24
N PHE A 31 -0.23 4.68 -30.39
CA PHE A 31 0.64 4.15 -31.47
C PHE A 31 1.90 4.99 -31.66
N TRP A 32 3.00 4.59 -31.03
CA TRP A 32 4.34 4.87 -31.57
C TRP A 32 5.10 3.55 -31.68
N ALA A 33 5.11 3.05 -32.91
CA ALA A 33 6.00 2.02 -33.39
C ALA A 33 7.31 2.66 -33.87
N LEU A 34 8.37 1.85 -33.87
CA LEU A 34 9.62 2.00 -34.63
C LEU A 34 10.50 3.22 -34.33
N LEU A 35 11.70 2.93 -33.78
CA LEU A 35 12.90 3.27 -34.54
C LEU A 35 13.99 2.21 -34.29
N TRP A 36 14.14 1.32 -35.27
CA TRP A 36 15.38 0.60 -35.50
C TRP A 36 16.40 1.60 -36.06
N VAL A 37 17.55 1.73 -35.41
CA VAL A 37 18.76 2.21 -36.08
C VAL A 37 19.85 1.16 -35.86
N LEU A 38 20.10 0.41 -36.93
CA LEU A 38 21.33 -0.34 -37.13
C LEU A 38 22.48 0.66 -37.24
N ILE A 39 23.53 0.52 -36.41
CA ILE A 39 24.84 1.12 -36.68
C ILE A 39 25.85 -0.03 -36.77
N PRO A 40 26.39 -0.32 -37.97
CA PRO A 40 27.52 -1.23 -38.09
C PRO A 40 28.84 -0.49 -37.81
N GLY A 41 29.67 -1.11 -36.97
CA GLY A 41 31.13 -1.07 -37.09
C GLY A 41 31.86 0.23 -36.75
N VAL A 42 32.44 0.29 -35.54
CA VAL A 42 33.71 0.99 -35.31
C VAL A 42 34.63 0.09 -34.50
N THR A 43 35.87 0.02 -34.99
CA THR A 43 36.93 -0.92 -34.67
C THR A 43 37.73 -0.54 -33.41
N ILE A 44 38.31 -1.58 -32.83
CA ILE A 44 39.18 -1.69 -31.65
C ILE A 44 40.37 -0.71 -31.66
N GLY A 45 40.67 -0.12 -30.51
CA GLY A 45 42.01 0.38 -30.18
C GLY A 45 42.02 1.39 -29.04
N GLY A 46 42.53 1.01 -27.86
CA GLY A 46 42.84 1.99 -26.82
C GLY A 46 42.82 1.44 -25.39
N THR A 47 43.99 0.95 -24.96
CA THR A 47 44.52 0.99 -23.59
C THR A 47 43.64 1.57 -22.46
N ALA A 48 43.42 0.73 -21.45
CA ALA A 48 42.76 1.03 -20.18
C ALA A 48 43.26 2.30 -19.49
N PRO A 49 42.35 2.98 -18.78
CA PRO A 49 42.61 3.26 -17.38
C PRO A 49 41.46 2.77 -16.50
N ARG A 50 41.78 1.79 -15.66
CA ARG A 50 41.40 1.69 -14.24
C ARG A 50 40.12 2.47 -13.86
N THR A 51 38.95 1.90 -14.16
CA THR A 51 37.71 2.24 -13.47
C THR A 51 37.81 1.65 -12.06
N SER A 52 38.22 2.50 -11.12
CA SER A 52 37.89 2.33 -9.72
C SER A 52 36.37 2.15 -9.65
N HIS A 53 35.92 0.89 -9.49
CA HIS A 53 34.63 0.62 -8.89
C HIS A 53 34.70 1.29 -7.53
N GLU A 54 34.16 2.51 -7.43
CA GLU A 54 33.72 3.06 -6.16
C GLU A 54 32.74 2.04 -5.61
N LYS A 55 33.29 1.23 -4.71
CA LYS A 55 32.61 0.35 -3.79
C LYS A 55 31.56 1.23 -3.13
N GLY A 56 30.35 1.22 -3.69
CA GLY A 56 29.20 1.94 -3.17
C GLY A 56 29.12 1.60 -1.70
N GLY A 57 29.54 2.55 -0.87
CA GLY A 57 29.58 2.37 0.56
C GLY A 57 28.16 2.04 0.97
N GLU A 58 27.96 0.82 1.44
CA GLU A 58 26.72 0.37 2.05
C GLU A 58 26.50 1.26 3.28
N LYS A 59 25.96 2.45 3.04
CA LYS A 59 25.71 3.44 4.08
C LYS A 59 24.57 2.85 4.89
N ALA A 60 24.92 2.25 6.02
CA ALA A 60 23.96 1.74 6.97
C ALA A 60 22.98 2.87 7.30
N MET A 61 21.72 2.64 6.97
CA MET A 61 20.65 3.59 7.20
C MET A 61 20.49 3.83 8.70
N THR A 62 20.42 5.09 9.12
CA THR A 62 20.29 5.41 10.54
C THR A 62 18.91 5.01 11.07
N ALA A 63 18.80 4.76 12.38
CA ALA A 63 17.52 4.39 12.99
C ALA A 63 16.45 5.49 12.84
N SER A 64 16.87 6.75 12.85
CA SER A 64 15.98 7.90 12.66
C SER A 64 15.37 7.92 11.25
N GLU A 65 16.21 7.72 10.23
CA GLU A 65 15.76 7.63 8.83
C GLU A 65 14.79 6.47 8.66
N LYS A 66 15.15 5.27 9.14
CA LYS A 66 14.27 4.08 9.09
C LYS A 66 12.89 4.36 9.67
N MET A 67 12.82 5.04 10.82
CA MET A 67 11.55 5.37 11.47
C MET A 67 10.72 6.36 10.63
N SER A 68 11.36 7.36 10.03
CA SER A 68 10.69 8.34 9.16
C SER A 68 10.16 7.74 7.86
N ASP A 69 10.84 6.71 7.35
CA ASP A 69 10.53 6.06 6.08
C ASP A 69 9.55 4.89 6.19
N LEU A 70 9.39 4.34 7.39
CA LEU A 70 8.51 3.19 7.64
C LEU A 70 7.07 3.48 7.21
N GLY A 71 6.51 4.64 7.55
CA GLY A 71 5.15 5.01 7.20
C GLY A 71 4.88 5.03 5.69
N PRO A 72 5.63 5.80 4.89
CA PRO A 72 5.51 5.79 3.44
C PRO A 72 5.63 4.40 2.82
N ILE A 73 6.58 3.58 3.29
CA ILE A 73 6.77 2.20 2.80
C ILE A 73 5.54 1.33 3.08
N LEU A 74 5.05 1.33 4.33
CA LEU A 74 3.88 0.55 4.71
C LEU A 74 2.62 0.99 3.95
N GLN A 75 2.47 2.31 3.75
CA GLN A 75 1.36 2.86 2.99
C GLN A 75 1.35 2.34 1.55
N LEU A 76 2.51 2.34 0.88
CA LEU A 76 2.65 1.78 -0.48
C LEU A 76 2.27 0.30 -0.53
N VAL A 77 2.63 -0.48 0.49
CA VAL A 77 2.33 -1.92 0.52
C VAL A 77 0.84 -2.18 0.71
N ILE A 78 0.17 -1.49 1.64
CA ILE A 78 -1.29 -1.68 1.83
C ILE A 78 -2.12 -1.07 0.69
N ASP A 79 -1.53 -0.19 -0.12
CA ASP A 79 -2.17 0.41 -1.30
C ASP A 79 -1.93 -0.32 -2.61
N LEU A 80 -1.16 -1.41 -2.62
CA LEU A 80 -0.95 -2.22 -3.82
C LEU A 80 -2.27 -2.56 -4.52
N ASP A 81 -2.33 -2.27 -5.82
CA ASP A 81 -3.49 -2.57 -6.66
C ASP A 81 -3.84 -4.06 -6.64
N LYS A 82 -2.81 -4.91 -6.63
CA LYS A 82 -2.96 -6.37 -6.57
C LYS A 82 -3.62 -6.87 -5.28
N LEU A 83 -3.61 -6.09 -4.19
CA LEU A 83 -4.29 -6.44 -2.94
C LEU A 83 -5.76 -6.02 -2.90
N GLN A 84 -6.18 -5.04 -3.71
CA GLN A 84 -7.53 -4.48 -3.62
C GLN A 84 -8.65 -5.52 -3.78
N PRO A 85 -8.57 -6.48 -4.73
CA PRO A 85 -9.63 -7.47 -4.91
C PRO A 85 -9.84 -8.34 -3.67
N TYR A 86 -8.76 -8.64 -2.93
CA TYR A 86 -8.77 -9.53 -1.78
C TYR A 86 -9.30 -8.88 -0.50
N TYR A 87 -9.28 -7.55 -0.43
CA TYR A 87 -9.80 -6.89 0.75
C TYR A 87 -11.31 -7.02 0.88
N HIS A 88 -12.06 -7.17 -0.22
CA HIS A 88 -13.54 -7.26 -0.20
C HIS A 88 -14.19 -6.17 0.67
N ALA A 89 -13.58 -4.99 0.77
CA ALA A 89 -13.94 -3.99 1.78
C ALA A 89 -15.30 -3.33 1.47
N ASP A 90 -15.75 -3.37 0.22
CA ASP A 90 -17.04 -2.82 -0.19
C ASP A 90 -18.21 -3.80 0.03
N THR A 91 -17.94 -5.09 0.19
CA THR A 91 -18.94 -6.13 0.41
C THR A 91 -18.96 -6.64 1.86
N ILE A 92 -17.81 -6.63 2.54
CA ILE A 92 -17.66 -7.13 3.92
C ILE A 92 -17.27 -5.96 4.83
N VAL A 93 -18.27 -5.40 5.51
CA VAL A 93 -18.13 -4.18 6.33
C VAL A 93 -17.12 -4.37 7.46
N GLU A 94 -17.03 -5.57 8.03
CA GLU A 94 -16.13 -5.91 9.14
C GLU A 94 -14.65 -5.78 8.77
N ARG A 95 -14.31 -5.66 7.47
CA ARG A 95 -12.94 -5.44 6.98
C ARG A 95 -12.53 -3.97 6.93
N LYS A 96 -13.45 -3.06 7.29
CA LYS A 96 -13.19 -1.62 7.49
C LYS A 96 -13.23 -1.30 8.99
N PRO A 97 -12.23 -0.57 9.54
CA PRO A 97 -10.97 -0.20 8.90
C PRO A 97 -10.08 -1.44 8.67
N LEU A 98 -9.06 -1.30 7.81
CA LEU A 98 -8.00 -2.29 7.74
C LEU A 98 -7.37 -2.42 9.13
N ARG A 99 -7.10 -3.65 9.57
CA ARG A 99 -6.41 -3.93 10.82
C ARG A 99 -5.00 -4.46 10.55
N ILE A 100 -4.02 -3.93 11.26
CA ILE A 100 -2.63 -4.41 11.23
C ILE A 100 -2.29 -5.01 12.60
N LEU A 101 -1.68 -6.19 12.60
CA LEU A 101 -1.16 -6.79 13.83
C LEU A 101 0.10 -6.06 14.30
N ARG A 102 0.12 -5.64 15.57
CA ARG A 102 1.35 -5.18 16.25
C ARG A 102 2.23 -6.39 16.57
N ASN A 103 3.50 -6.30 16.21
CA ASN A 103 4.52 -7.30 16.48
C ASN A 103 5.89 -6.62 16.59
N GLU A 104 6.96 -7.40 16.66
CA GLU A 104 8.33 -6.86 16.76
C GLU A 104 8.74 -6.01 15.55
N VAL A 105 8.12 -6.26 14.38
CA VAL A 105 8.40 -5.55 13.13
C VAL A 105 7.66 -4.21 13.07
N ILE A 106 6.49 -4.12 13.69
CA ILE A 106 5.67 -2.91 13.83
C ILE A 106 5.54 -2.58 15.32
N PRO A 107 6.58 -1.97 15.94
CA PRO A 107 6.63 -1.77 17.39
C PRO A 107 5.71 -0.65 17.87
N SER A 108 5.26 0.22 16.97
CA SER A 108 4.42 1.39 17.29
C SER A 108 3.39 1.65 16.20
N ASP A 109 2.37 2.41 16.57
CA ASP A 109 1.33 2.84 15.63
C ASP A 109 1.89 3.85 14.65
N VAL A 110 1.72 3.55 13.37
CA VAL A 110 2.14 4.41 12.27
C VAL A 110 0.89 5.04 11.64
N PRO A 111 0.88 6.35 11.34
CA PRO A 111 -0.30 7.00 10.79
C PRO A 111 -0.54 6.55 9.35
N LEU A 112 -1.29 5.46 9.19
CA LEU A 112 -1.67 4.87 7.90
C LEU A 112 -3.16 5.06 7.66
N LYS A 113 -3.55 5.11 6.37
CA LYS A 113 -4.95 5.20 5.97
C LYS A 113 -5.29 4.16 4.92
N LYS A 114 -6.48 3.59 5.00
CA LYS A 114 -7.01 2.70 3.97
C LYS A 114 -8.53 2.78 3.95
N PHE A 115 -9.13 2.64 2.77
CA PHE A 115 -10.59 2.71 2.58
C PHE A 115 -11.23 4.01 3.13
N GLY A 116 -10.48 5.12 3.07
CA GLY A 116 -10.91 6.41 3.61
C GLY A 116 -10.90 6.51 5.14
N GLN A 117 -10.41 5.51 5.86
CA GLN A 117 -10.35 5.47 7.33
C GLN A 117 -8.92 5.26 7.83
N PRO A 118 -8.58 5.72 9.05
CA PRO A 118 -7.32 5.36 9.70
C PRO A 118 -7.23 3.84 9.88
N VAL A 119 -6.04 3.29 9.66
CA VAL A 119 -5.76 1.87 9.94
C VAL A 119 -5.77 1.63 11.45
N SER A 120 -6.33 0.50 11.88
CA SER A 120 -6.38 0.11 13.29
C SER A 120 -5.27 -0.89 13.61
N PHE A 121 -4.47 -0.61 14.64
CA PHE A 121 -3.46 -1.56 15.11
C PHE A 121 -4.04 -2.43 16.24
N ILE A 122 -3.85 -3.74 16.16
CA ILE A 122 -4.38 -4.71 17.13
C ILE A 122 -3.26 -5.55 17.74
N SER A 123 -3.44 -6.04 18.96
CA SER A 123 -2.50 -6.97 19.61
C SER A 123 -2.73 -8.42 19.19
N SER A 124 -1.77 -9.30 19.48
CA SER A 124 -1.89 -10.75 19.31
C SER A 124 -3.11 -11.34 20.04
N ASP A 125 -3.41 -10.86 21.24
CA ASP A 125 -4.55 -11.34 22.03
C ASP A 125 -5.89 -11.02 21.35
N GLN A 126 -5.98 -9.84 20.74
CA GLN A 126 -7.15 -9.42 19.96
C GLN A 126 -7.30 -10.23 18.67
N ALA A 127 -6.18 -10.63 18.05
CA ALA A 127 -6.16 -11.47 16.87
C ALA A 127 -6.53 -12.94 17.15
N GLY A 128 -6.13 -13.49 18.29
CA GLY A 128 -6.36 -14.89 18.65
C GLY A 128 -7.78 -15.21 19.14
N GLY A 129 -8.45 -14.25 19.79
CA GLY A 129 -9.77 -14.48 20.42
C GLY A 129 -10.98 -14.42 19.49
N ARG A 130 -10.81 -13.88 18.27
CA ARG A 130 -11.90 -13.62 17.32
C ARG A 130 -11.33 -13.75 15.91
N LYS A 131 -12.08 -14.31 14.95
CA LYS A 131 -11.73 -14.38 13.51
C LYS A 131 -11.70 -12.98 12.87
N VAL A 132 -10.93 -12.06 13.44
CA VAL A 132 -10.84 -10.67 13.01
C VAL A 132 -9.94 -10.64 11.79
N PRO A 133 -10.40 -10.08 10.65
CA PRO A 133 -9.54 -9.87 9.49
C PRO A 133 -8.41 -8.90 9.85
N TYR A 134 -7.16 -9.32 9.69
CA TYR A 134 -5.98 -8.48 9.87
C TYR A 134 -4.89 -8.83 8.86
N LEU A 135 -4.08 -7.81 8.55
CA LEU A 135 -2.82 -7.95 7.82
C LEU A 135 -1.67 -7.93 8.83
N GLU A 136 -0.65 -8.72 8.57
CA GLU A 136 0.54 -8.78 9.41
C GLU A 136 1.79 -8.63 8.57
N PHE A 137 2.63 -7.65 8.92
CA PHE A 137 3.97 -7.51 8.38
C PHE A 137 4.89 -8.45 9.14
N THR A 138 5.40 -9.48 8.47
CA THR A 138 6.26 -10.49 9.09
C THR A 138 7.74 -10.13 9.00
N GLN A 139 8.13 -9.29 8.04
CA GLN A 139 9.50 -8.82 7.89
C GLN A 139 9.53 -7.48 7.16
N ILE A 140 10.37 -6.57 7.63
CA ILE A 140 10.72 -5.32 6.96
C ILE A 140 12.23 -5.18 7.01
N ASN A 141 12.88 -5.16 5.84
CA ASN A 141 14.30 -4.87 5.72
C ASN A 141 14.47 -3.58 4.94
N MET A 142 15.28 -2.66 5.45
CA MET A 142 15.55 -1.36 4.85
C MET A 142 17.06 -1.12 4.84
N ALA A 143 17.62 -0.93 3.65
CA ALA A 143 19.04 -0.78 3.41
C ALA A 143 19.29 0.31 2.35
N GLY A 144 19.72 1.49 2.81
CA GLY A 144 19.98 2.64 1.96
C GLY A 144 18.75 3.05 1.16
N GLU A 145 18.79 2.80 -0.14
CA GLU A 145 17.75 3.16 -1.10
C GLU A 145 16.80 1.99 -1.44
N THR A 146 16.94 0.84 -0.78
CA THR A 146 16.08 -0.33 -1.02
C THR A 146 15.35 -0.75 0.24
N ALA A 147 14.15 -1.30 0.06
CA ALA A 147 13.38 -1.91 1.12
C ALA A 147 12.66 -3.17 0.63
N THR A 148 12.60 -4.18 1.48
CA THR A 148 11.85 -5.40 1.23
C THR A 148 10.86 -5.62 2.37
N VAL A 149 9.58 -5.78 2.01
CA VAL A 149 8.49 -6.00 2.96
C VAL A 149 7.83 -7.34 2.67
N THR A 150 7.74 -8.19 3.69
CA THR A 150 6.97 -9.44 3.64
C THR A 150 5.77 -9.32 4.56
N PHE A 151 4.61 -9.77 4.09
CA PHE A 151 3.38 -9.73 4.86
C PHE A 151 2.51 -10.96 4.61
N ARG A 152 1.50 -11.13 5.46
CA ARG A 152 0.41 -12.10 5.30
C ARG A 152 -0.95 -11.46 5.57
N TYR A 153 -1.97 -11.91 4.84
CA TYR A 153 -3.37 -11.57 5.07
C TYR A 153 -4.16 -12.86 5.25
N LEU A 154 -4.24 -13.32 6.49
CA LEU A 154 -4.63 -14.69 6.82
C LEU A 154 -6.08 -15.04 6.46
N VAL A 155 -6.99 -14.06 6.48
CA VAL A 155 -8.41 -14.30 6.17
C VAL A 155 -8.63 -14.77 4.72
N GLU A 156 -7.73 -14.40 3.81
CA GLU A 156 -7.73 -14.80 2.39
C GLU A 156 -6.63 -15.84 2.07
N GLY A 157 -5.88 -16.30 3.08
CA GLY A 157 -4.74 -17.20 2.85
C GLY A 157 -3.59 -16.55 2.05
N LEU A 158 -3.43 -15.22 2.07
CA LEU A 158 -2.41 -14.57 1.24
C LEU A 158 -1.09 -14.39 1.97
N ALA A 159 0.00 -14.51 1.22
CA ALA A 159 1.31 -14.01 1.57
C ALA A 159 1.85 -13.13 0.44
N GLY A 160 2.62 -12.11 0.78
CA GLY A 160 3.22 -11.22 -0.21
C GLY A 160 4.63 -10.80 0.15
N ASN A 161 5.41 -10.52 -0.90
CA ASN A 161 6.72 -9.92 -0.83
C ASN A 161 6.77 -8.73 -1.78
N VAL A 162 7.26 -7.59 -1.28
CA VAL A 162 7.29 -6.32 -2.00
C VAL A 162 8.70 -5.76 -1.92
N GLN A 163 9.27 -5.44 -3.07
CA GLN A 163 10.54 -4.72 -3.17
C GLN A 163 10.24 -3.27 -3.54
N LEU A 164 10.88 -2.36 -2.83
CA LEU A 164 10.76 -0.93 -3.02
C LEU A 164 12.14 -0.31 -3.21
N HIS A 165 12.20 0.73 -4.02
CA HIS A 165 13.38 1.56 -4.20
C HIS A 165 13.04 3.01 -3.88
N ARG A 166 14.02 3.75 -3.35
CA ARG A 166 13.94 5.18 -3.11
C ARG A 166 14.31 5.91 -4.39
N THR A 167 13.50 6.88 -4.74
CA THR A 167 13.75 7.86 -5.80
C THR A 167 13.84 9.26 -5.19
N PRO A 168 14.29 10.28 -5.95
CA PRO A 168 14.22 11.67 -5.51
C PRO A 168 12.80 12.14 -5.15
N GLU A 169 11.76 11.47 -5.69
CA GLU A 169 10.35 11.75 -5.42
C GLU A 169 9.80 10.97 -4.21
N GLY A 170 10.62 10.11 -3.59
CA GLY A 170 10.23 9.23 -2.50
C GLY A 170 10.29 7.74 -2.87
N TRP A 171 9.76 6.90 -1.99
CA TRP A 171 9.71 5.45 -2.20
C TRP A 171 8.74 5.06 -3.31
N LYS A 172 9.13 4.08 -4.13
CA LYS A 172 8.29 3.48 -5.17
C LYS A 172 8.40 1.96 -5.09
N VAL A 173 7.29 1.28 -5.41
CA VAL A 173 7.27 -0.17 -5.56
C VAL A 173 8.03 -0.53 -6.84
N GLU A 174 9.05 -1.36 -6.71
CA GLU A 174 9.79 -1.92 -7.84
C GLU A 174 9.15 -3.21 -8.33
N SER A 175 8.86 -4.12 -7.39
CA SER A 175 8.22 -5.38 -7.69
C SER A 175 7.33 -5.85 -6.53
N SER A 176 6.31 -6.63 -6.84
CA SER A 176 5.43 -7.22 -5.84
C SER A 176 4.96 -8.60 -6.30
N GLN A 177 5.16 -9.59 -5.43
CA GLN A 177 4.67 -10.96 -5.60
C GLN A 177 3.67 -11.26 -4.49
N ILE A 178 2.49 -11.76 -4.87
CA ILE A 178 1.44 -12.19 -3.95
C ILE A 178 1.09 -13.64 -4.32
N THR A 179 0.97 -14.48 -3.31
CA THR A 179 0.71 -15.91 -3.46
C THR A 179 -0.38 -16.32 -2.47
N GLU A 180 -1.31 -17.15 -2.93
CA GLU A 180 -2.31 -17.84 -2.10
C GLU A 180 -1.66 -19.07 -1.44
N ARG A 181 -1.99 -19.32 -0.18
CA ARG A 181 -1.47 -20.42 0.64
C ARG A 181 -2.56 -21.41 1.01
#